data_AF-X6EQ90-F1
#
_entry.id   AF-X6EQ90-F1
#
_cell.length_a   1.000
_cell.length_b   1.000
_cell.length_c   1.000
_cell.angle_alpha   90.00
_cell.angle_beta   90.00
_cell.angle_gamma   90.00
#
_symmetry.space_group_name_H-M   'P 1'
#
loop_
_entity.id
_entity.type
_entity.pdbx_description
1 polymer ?
#
loop_
_entity_poly.entity_id
_entity_poly.type
_entity_poly.pdbx_seq_one_letter_code
_entity_poly.pdbx_strand_id
1 'polypeptide(L)'
;MKQHFTMFAAYNQWANGRIYDAADDLNDEEFNRDVGAFFGSLMGTLNHLLAADRIWMKRFTGEGAAPTTLDAVLFRALPVLRTAREAEDRRIIDWLGGLGDKALSGRFTYMTVSDMRTVSQRLAPALAHVFNHQTHHRGQAHMILTVLGRPSVPLDLAHFQRTEEGRAFA
;
A
#
# COMPACT_ATOMS: atom_id res chain seq x y z
N MET A 1 17.31 10.57 -5.20
CA MET A 1 16.35 9.44 -5.35
C MET A 1 15.96 8.82 -4.02
N LYS A 2 16.91 8.53 -3.12
CA LYS A 2 16.59 7.94 -1.81
C LYS A 2 15.55 8.74 -1.02
N GLN A 3 15.80 10.04 -0.78
CA GLN A 3 14.86 10.92 -0.08
C GLN A 3 13.45 10.90 -0.68
N HIS A 4 13.33 10.85 -2.00
CA HIS A 4 12.05 10.82 -2.70
C HIS A 4 11.23 9.55 -2.40
N PHE A 5 11.87 8.37 -2.44
CA PHE A 5 11.18 7.12 -2.11
C PHE A 5 10.96 6.93 -0.60
N THR A 6 11.85 7.47 0.24
CA THR A 6 11.63 7.50 1.70
C THR A 6 10.42 8.39 2.04
N MET A 7 10.28 9.55 1.39
CA MET A 7 9.08 10.40 1.52
C MET A 7 7.83 9.63 1.12
N PHE A 8 7.84 8.95 -0.03
CA PHE A 8 6.68 8.17 -0.47
C PHE A 8 6.33 7.02 0.48
N ALA A 9 7.31 6.36 1.09
CA ALA A 9 7.06 5.33 2.09
C ALA A 9 6.40 5.90 3.35
N ALA A 10 6.93 7.01 3.88
CA ALA A 10 6.35 7.70 5.04
C ALA A 10 4.94 8.22 4.74
N TYR A 11 4.74 8.84 3.58
CA TYR A 11 3.43 9.26 3.10
C TYR A 11 2.47 8.09 2.95
N ASN A 12 2.94 6.95 2.42
CA ASN A 12 2.10 5.76 2.26
C ASN A 12 1.57 5.25 3.60
N GLN A 13 2.45 5.11 4.60
CA GLN A 13 2.06 4.72 5.95
C GLN A 13 1.05 5.71 6.55
N TRP A 14 1.34 7.01 6.49
CA TRP A 14 0.47 8.06 7.01
C TRP A 14 -0.93 8.05 6.38
N ALA A 15 -0.99 7.92 5.05
CA ALA A 15 -2.25 7.93 4.31
C ALA A 15 -3.02 6.62 4.46
N ASN A 16 -2.34 5.49 4.61
CA ASN A 16 -2.98 4.22 4.97
C ASN A 16 -3.61 4.31 6.35
N GLY A 17 -2.87 4.80 7.35
CA GLY A 17 -3.40 5.00 8.71
C GLY A 17 -4.72 5.75 8.70
N ARG A 18 -4.77 6.91 8.03
CA ARG A 18 -6.01 7.71 7.91
C ARG A 18 -7.20 6.96 7.28
N ILE A 19 -6.95 6.10 6.30
CA ILE A 19 -8.01 5.31 5.66
C ILE A 19 -8.52 4.22 6.59
N TYR A 20 -7.61 3.56 7.31
CA TYR A 20 -8.00 2.58 8.30
C TYR A 20 -8.75 3.24 9.47
N ASP A 21 -8.34 4.45 9.90
CA ASP A 21 -9.01 5.19 10.97
C ASP A 21 -10.45 5.54 10.60
N ALA A 22 -10.69 5.95 9.35
CA ALA A 22 -12.06 6.15 8.85
C ALA A 22 -12.84 4.84 8.71
N ALA A 23 -12.16 3.70 8.51
CA ALA A 23 -12.78 2.39 8.41
C ALA A 23 -13.20 1.82 9.78
N ASP A 24 -12.57 2.23 10.88
CA ASP A 24 -12.93 1.77 12.24
C ASP A 24 -14.35 2.17 12.65
N ASP A 25 -14.92 3.20 12.01
CA ASP A 25 -16.30 3.60 12.24
C ASP A 25 -17.32 2.67 11.55
N LEU A 26 -16.89 1.77 10.66
CA LEU A 26 -17.78 0.85 9.94
C LEU A 26 -18.08 -0.39 10.77
N ASN A 27 -19.31 -0.88 10.70
CA ASN A 27 -19.60 -2.24 11.17
C ASN A 27 -19.17 -3.29 10.12
N ASP A 28 -19.16 -4.57 10.53
CA ASP A 28 -18.74 -5.68 9.66
C ASP A 28 -19.57 -5.78 8.37
N GLU A 29 -20.87 -5.48 8.42
CA GLU A 29 -21.72 -5.52 7.23
C GLU A 29 -21.30 -4.44 6.22
N GLU A 30 -21.10 -3.20 6.70
CA GLU A 30 -20.64 -2.09 5.87
C GLU A 30 -19.24 -2.34 5.30
N PHE A 31 -18.32 -2.85 6.11
CA PHE A 31 -16.94 -3.15 5.68
C PHE A 31 -16.89 -4.19 4.56
N ASN A 32 -17.81 -5.17 4.58
CA ASN A 32 -17.90 -6.25 3.60
C ASN A 32 -18.86 -5.94 2.44
N ARG A 33 -19.66 -4.87 2.52
CA ARG A 33 -20.70 -4.53 1.53
C ARG A 33 -20.07 -4.27 0.17
N ASP A 34 -20.56 -4.99 -0.84
CA ASP A 34 -20.22 -4.71 -2.24
C ASP A 34 -20.86 -3.37 -2.65
N VAL A 35 -20.03 -2.44 -3.11
CA VAL A 35 -20.43 -1.11 -3.59
C VAL A 35 -20.01 -0.89 -5.05
N GLY A 36 -19.71 -1.96 -5.78
CA GLY A 36 -19.32 -1.92 -7.19
C GLY A 36 -17.88 -1.46 -7.44
N ALA A 37 -17.03 -1.44 -6.41
CA ALA A 37 -15.60 -1.23 -6.59
C ALA A 37 -14.95 -2.43 -7.31
N PHE A 38 -13.73 -2.27 -7.85
CA PHE A 38 -13.06 -3.37 -8.57
C PHE A 38 -12.88 -4.63 -7.71
N PHE A 39 -12.66 -4.47 -6.40
CA PHE A 39 -12.61 -5.57 -5.42
C PHE A 39 -13.90 -5.69 -4.59
N GLY A 40 -15.02 -5.19 -5.10
CA GLY A 40 -16.35 -5.21 -4.51
C GLY A 40 -16.52 -4.23 -3.34
N SER A 41 -15.79 -4.45 -2.25
CA SER A 41 -15.97 -3.79 -0.95
C SER A 41 -14.69 -3.13 -0.42
N LEU A 42 -14.81 -2.37 0.68
CA LEU A 42 -13.64 -1.81 1.36
C LEU A 42 -12.71 -2.92 1.86
N MET A 43 -13.27 -4.00 2.43
CA MET A 43 -12.51 -5.18 2.85
C MET A 43 -11.69 -5.76 1.69
N GLY A 44 -12.29 -5.92 0.52
CA GLY A 44 -11.60 -6.41 -0.68
C GLY A 44 -10.49 -5.47 -1.13
N THR A 45 -10.76 -4.17 -1.21
CA THR A 45 -9.77 -3.17 -1.64
C THR A 45 -8.58 -3.07 -0.67
N LEU A 46 -8.82 -3.08 0.65
CA LEU A 46 -7.74 -3.01 1.63
C LEU A 46 -6.89 -4.31 1.67
N ASN A 47 -7.52 -5.47 1.48
CA ASN A 47 -6.79 -6.72 1.32
C ASN A 47 -5.94 -6.72 0.06
N HIS A 48 -6.46 -6.21 -1.06
CA HIS A 48 -5.70 -6.08 -2.29
C HIS A 48 -4.46 -5.20 -2.11
N LEU A 49 -4.60 -4.04 -1.46
CA LEU A 49 -3.46 -3.16 -1.17
C LEU A 49 -2.35 -3.89 -0.38
N LEU A 50 -2.72 -4.66 0.64
CA LEU A 50 -1.76 -5.45 1.43
C LEU A 50 -1.15 -6.62 0.62
N ALA A 51 -1.97 -7.32 -0.17
CA ALA A 51 -1.54 -8.42 -1.01
C ALA A 51 -0.53 -7.94 -2.07
N ALA A 52 -0.81 -6.81 -2.73
CA ALA A 52 0.07 -6.20 -3.72
C ALA A 52 1.43 -5.82 -3.11
N ASP A 53 1.44 -5.20 -1.93
CA ASP A 53 2.67 -4.86 -1.23
C ASP A 53 3.49 -6.09 -0.86
N ARG A 54 2.86 -7.15 -0.33
CA ARG A 54 3.57 -8.41 -0.02
C ARG A 54 4.18 -9.07 -1.25
N ILE A 55 3.45 -9.07 -2.36
CA ILE A 55 3.96 -9.58 -3.64
C ILE A 55 5.18 -8.78 -4.09
N TRP A 56 5.11 -7.44 -4.07
CA TRP A 56 6.22 -6.60 -4.48
C TRP A 56 7.41 -6.70 -3.52
N MET A 57 7.18 -6.73 -2.20
CA MET A 57 8.24 -6.91 -1.21
C MET A 57 8.94 -8.25 -1.36
N LYS A 58 8.21 -9.33 -1.63
CA LYS A 58 8.83 -10.63 -1.96
C LYS A 58 9.66 -10.56 -3.24
N ARG A 59 9.22 -9.82 -4.26
CA ARG A 59 10.00 -9.61 -5.50
C ARG A 59 11.27 -8.80 -5.26
N PHE A 60 11.21 -7.77 -4.40
CA PHE A 60 12.36 -6.90 -4.12
C PHE A 60 13.40 -7.57 -3.22
N THR A 61 12.96 -8.35 -2.25
CA THR A 61 13.82 -8.88 -1.19
C THR A 61 14.12 -10.38 -1.34
N GLY A 62 13.30 -11.12 -2.07
CA GLY A 62 13.31 -12.59 -2.07
C GLY A 62 12.70 -13.19 -0.79
N GLU A 63 12.26 -12.38 0.16
CA GLU A 63 11.86 -12.80 1.51
C GLU A 63 10.38 -12.53 1.79
N GLY A 64 9.84 -13.23 2.79
CA GLY A 64 8.47 -13.07 3.26
C GLY A 64 7.42 -13.85 2.45
N ALA A 65 6.26 -14.02 3.07
CA ALA A 65 5.12 -14.66 2.43
C ALA A 65 4.39 -13.66 1.51
N ALA A 66 3.95 -14.14 0.35
CA ALA A 66 3.12 -13.38 -0.57
C ALA A 66 2.04 -14.30 -1.17
N PRO A 67 0.81 -13.80 -1.35
CA PRO A 67 -0.23 -14.56 -2.04
C PRO A 67 0.11 -14.74 -3.53
N THR A 68 -0.57 -15.70 -4.16
CA THR A 68 -0.43 -16.02 -5.58
C THR A 68 -1.54 -15.43 -6.45
N THR A 69 -2.52 -14.74 -5.87
CA THR A 69 -3.59 -14.04 -6.61
C THR A 69 -3.71 -12.61 -6.11
N LEU A 70 -4.22 -11.73 -6.98
CA LEU A 70 -4.35 -10.30 -6.68
C LEU A 70 -5.59 -9.98 -5.82
N ASP A 71 -6.57 -10.87 -5.82
CA ASP A 71 -7.84 -10.79 -5.08
C ASP A 71 -7.83 -11.60 -3.78
N ALA A 72 -6.65 -12.06 -3.33
CA ALA A 72 -6.51 -12.84 -2.12
C ALA A 72 -7.00 -12.05 -0.89
N VAL A 73 -8.02 -12.59 -0.21
CA VAL A 73 -8.47 -12.10 1.09
C VAL A 73 -7.57 -12.68 2.17
N LEU A 74 -6.60 -11.88 2.62
CA LEU A 74 -5.63 -12.25 3.66
C LEU A 74 -6.27 -12.23 5.05
N PHE A 75 -7.09 -11.23 5.34
CA PHE A 75 -7.76 -11.03 6.62
C PHE A 75 -9.16 -10.44 6.41
N ARG A 76 -10.18 -11.11 6.96
CA ARG A 76 -11.57 -10.64 6.85
C ARG A 76 -11.93 -9.54 7.86
N ALA A 77 -11.36 -9.61 9.05
CA ALA A 77 -11.65 -8.66 10.13
C ALA A 77 -10.69 -7.46 10.07
N LEU A 78 -11.24 -6.25 10.18
CA LEU A 78 -10.48 -5.00 10.11
C LEU A 78 -9.32 -4.93 11.13
N PRO A 79 -9.47 -5.32 12.41
CA PRO A 79 -8.37 -5.18 13.38
C PRO A 79 -7.10 -5.97 13.01
N VAL A 80 -7.28 -7.20 12.49
CA VAL A 80 -6.15 -8.04 12.08
C VAL A 80 -5.56 -7.53 10.76
N LEU A 81 -6.41 -7.06 9.85
CA LEU A 81 -5.97 -6.43 8.61
C LEU A 81 -5.14 -5.16 8.88
N ARG A 82 -5.59 -4.30 9.80
CA ARG A 82 -4.88 -3.10 10.26
C ARG A 82 -3.50 -3.44 10.81
N THR A 83 -3.44 -4.39 11.75
CA THR A 83 -2.18 -4.85 12.33
C THR A 83 -1.20 -5.32 11.25
N ALA A 84 -1.70 -6.07 10.25
CA ALA A 84 -0.88 -6.55 9.14
C ALA A 84 -0.44 -5.43 8.19
N ARG A 85 -1.29 -4.44 7.92
CA ARG A 85 -0.98 -3.24 7.12
C ARG A 85 0.13 -2.42 7.78
N GLU A 86 0.02 -2.15 9.07
CA GLU A 86 1.02 -1.37 9.83
C GLU A 86 2.36 -2.10 9.90
N ALA A 87 2.35 -3.43 9.99
CA ALA A 87 3.56 -4.24 9.90
C ALA A 87 4.21 -4.16 8.51
N GLU A 88 3.42 -4.24 7.43
CA GLU A 88 3.95 -4.16 6.06
C GLU A 88 4.46 -2.75 5.74
N ASP A 89 3.77 -1.69 6.19
CA ASP A 89 4.25 -0.30 6.06
C ASP A 89 5.62 -0.11 6.73
N ARG A 90 5.79 -0.60 7.96
CA ARG A 90 7.08 -0.57 8.66
C ARG A 90 8.16 -1.34 7.89
N ARG A 91 7.84 -2.54 7.41
CA ARG A 91 8.76 -3.35 6.59
C ARG A 91 9.23 -2.61 5.33
N ILE A 92 8.33 -1.91 4.64
CA ILE A 92 8.67 -1.11 3.45
C ILE A 92 9.59 0.05 3.83
N ILE A 93 9.27 0.78 4.90
CA ILE A 93 10.08 1.91 5.40
C ILE A 93 11.50 1.43 5.79
N ASP A 94 11.59 0.37 6.59
CA ASP A 94 12.87 -0.16 7.07
C ASP A 94 13.74 -0.65 5.91
N TRP A 95 13.15 -1.39 4.98
CA TRP A 95 13.86 -1.86 3.80
C TRP A 95 14.36 -0.71 2.92
N LEU A 96 13.52 0.30 2.63
CA LEU A 96 13.94 1.50 1.89
C LEU A 96 15.02 2.29 2.63
N GLY A 97 14.96 2.36 3.96
CA GLY A 97 15.97 2.99 4.80
C GLY A 97 17.35 2.34 4.65
N GLY A 98 17.39 1.01 4.55
CA GLY A 98 18.60 0.21 4.36
C GLY A 98 19.21 0.28 2.95
N LEU A 99 18.49 0.78 1.94
CA LEU A 99 19.01 0.85 0.58
C LEU A 99 20.02 1.99 0.39
N GLY A 100 21.16 1.68 -0.24
CA GLY A 100 22.09 2.68 -0.75
C GLY A 100 21.73 3.18 -2.14
N ASP A 101 22.29 4.32 -2.55
CA ASP A 101 21.98 4.94 -3.87
C ASP A 101 22.32 4.03 -5.06
N LYS A 102 23.37 3.21 -4.93
CA LYS A 102 23.75 2.20 -5.94
C LYS A 102 22.64 1.16 -6.12
N ALA A 103 22.02 0.70 -5.03
CA ALA A 103 20.93 -0.27 -5.09
C ALA A 103 19.67 0.34 -5.73
N LEU A 104 19.31 1.56 -5.34
CA LEU A 104 18.17 2.30 -5.91
C LEU A 104 18.30 2.55 -7.42
N SER A 105 19.52 2.81 -7.88
CA SER A 105 19.84 3.00 -9.30
C SER A 105 20.02 1.68 -10.06
N GLY A 106 20.05 0.56 -9.34
CA GLY A 106 20.34 -0.77 -9.85
C GLY A 106 19.13 -1.44 -10.50
N ARG A 107 19.34 -2.72 -10.84
CA ARG A 107 18.32 -3.63 -11.35
C ARG A 107 18.09 -4.75 -10.35
N PHE A 108 16.89 -5.32 -10.40
CA PHE A 108 16.54 -6.54 -9.71
C PHE A 108 15.82 -7.48 -10.70
N THR A 109 15.80 -8.76 -10.36
CA THR A 109 15.17 -9.80 -11.16
C THR A 109 14.15 -10.53 -10.30
N TYR A 110 12.97 -10.79 -10.86
CA TYR A 110 11.89 -11.49 -10.16
C TYR A 110 11.07 -12.30 -11.16
N MET A 111 10.20 -13.17 -10.64
CA MET A 111 9.26 -13.94 -11.44
C MET A 111 7.83 -13.38 -11.28
N THR A 112 7.12 -13.23 -12.40
CA THR A 112 5.72 -12.79 -12.40
C THR A 112 4.84 -13.88 -11.78
N VAL A 113 3.75 -13.45 -11.14
CA VAL A 113 2.81 -14.37 -10.50
C VAL A 113 1.77 -14.88 -11.50
N SER A 114 1.47 -14.09 -12.54
CA SER A 114 0.41 -14.38 -13.53
C SER A 114 0.81 -15.40 -14.60
N ASP A 115 2.08 -15.41 -15.03
CA ASP A 115 2.55 -16.22 -16.16
C ASP A 115 3.97 -16.77 -15.99
N MET A 116 4.52 -16.74 -14.77
CA MET A 116 5.81 -17.34 -14.40
C MET A 116 6.99 -16.90 -15.27
N ARG A 117 6.95 -15.68 -15.80
CA ARG A 117 8.04 -15.07 -16.57
C ARG A 117 9.08 -14.45 -15.68
N THR A 118 10.35 -14.65 -16.02
CA THR A 118 11.46 -13.92 -15.37
C THR A 118 11.56 -12.52 -15.97
N VAL A 119 11.52 -11.51 -15.11
CA VAL A 119 11.63 -10.09 -15.46
C VAL A 119 12.83 -9.49 -14.75
N SER A 120 13.68 -8.79 -15.50
CA SER A 120 14.69 -7.90 -14.94
C SER A 120 14.32 -6.46 -15.25
N GLN A 121 14.28 -5.58 -14.25
CA GLN A 121 14.01 -4.16 -14.44
C GLN A 121 14.76 -3.28 -13.43
N ARG A 122 14.80 -1.97 -13.68
CA ARG A 122 15.36 -0.99 -12.74
C ARG A 122 14.48 -0.90 -11.48
N LEU A 123 15.10 -0.71 -10.32
CA LEU A 123 14.38 -0.66 -9.05
C LEU A 123 13.50 0.60 -8.92
N ALA A 124 14.05 1.79 -9.22
CA ALA A 124 13.31 3.05 -9.07
C ALA A 124 11.96 3.10 -9.82
N PRO A 125 11.85 2.68 -11.10
CA PRO A 125 10.56 2.60 -11.77
C PRO A 125 9.57 1.61 -11.13
N ALA A 126 10.07 0.50 -10.55
CA ALA A 126 9.22 -0.45 -9.84
C ALA A 126 8.66 0.16 -8.54
N LEU A 127 9.49 0.90 -7.79
CA LEU A 127 9.04 1.65 -6.61
C LEU A 127 8.01 2.71 -6.96
N ALA A 128 8.23 3.46 -8.05
CA ALA A 128 7.26 4.42 -8.54
C ALA A 128 5.91 3.76 -8.86
N HIS A 129 5.93 2.58 -9.50
CA HIS A 129 4.72 1.79 -9.72
C HIS A 129 4.03 1.41 -8.41
N VAL A 130 4.75 0.88 -7.42
CA VAL A 130 4.17 0.48 -6.12
C VAL A 130 3.45 1.65 -5.44
N PHE A 131 4.10 2.81 -5.32
CA PHE A 131 3.47 3.96 -4.65
C PHE A 131 2.34 4.61 -5.46
N ASN A 132 2.45 4.61 -6.80
CA ASN A 132 1.36 5.07 -7.65
C ASN A 132 0.15 4.12 -7.59
N HIS A 133 0.39 2.81 -7.55
CA HIS A 133 -0.64 1.78 -7.37
C HIS A 133 -1.34 1.92 -6.02
N GLN A 134 -0.59 2.15 -4.94
CA GLN A 134 -1.16 2.49 -3.63
C GLN A 134 -2.07 3.72 -3.72
N THR A 135 -1.62 4.79 -4.36
CA THR A 135 -2.43 6.02 -4.53
C THR A 135 -3.73 5.74 -5.29
N HIS A 136 -3.67 4.96 -6.38
CA HIS A 136 -4.84 4.60 -7.18
C HIS A 136 -5.91 3.84 -6.37
N HIS A 137 -5.53 2.73 -5.72
CA HIS A 137 -6.48 1.90 -4.97
C HIS A 137 -6.89 2.53 -3.64
N ARG A 138 -6.05 3.39 -3.05
CA ARG A 138 -6.47 4.22 -1.92
C ARG A 138 -7.51 5.26 -2.32
N GLY A 139 -7.44 5.78 -3.55
CA GLY A 139 -8.52 6.61 -4.12
C GLY A 139 -9.84 5.84 -4.23
N GLN A 140 -9.81 4.54 -4.58
CA GLN A 140 -11.00 3.70 -4.53
C GLN A 140 -11.50 3.51 -3.10
N ALA A 141 -10.62 3.18 -2.15
CA ALA A 141 -10.98 3.03 -0.73
C ALA A 141 -11.62 4.30 -0.15
N HIS A 142 -11.05 5.47 -0.47
CA HIS A 142 -11.59 6.79 -0.11
C HIS A 142 -13.00 7.00 -0.65
N MET A 143 -13.24 6.68 -1.93
CA MET A 143 -14.57 6.78 -2.51
C MET A 143 -15.56 5.81 -1.84
N ILE A 144 -15.15 4.57 -1.56
CA ILE A 144 -16.00 3.57 -0.88
C ILE A 144 -16.43 4.08 0.49
N LEU A 145 -15.51 4.64 1.30
CA LEU A 145 -15.84 5.26 2.59
C LEU A 145 -16.90 6.35 2.44
N THR A 146 -16.77 7.19 1.40
CA THR A 146 -17.75 8.25 1.10
C THR A 146 -19.11 7.66 0.71
N VAL A 147 -19.16 6.60 -0.11
CA VAL A 147 -20.40 5.88 -0.45
C VAL A 147 -21.09 5.30 0.78
N LEU A 148 -20.31 4.80 1.75
CA LEU A 148 -20.80 4.27 3.02
C LEU A 148 -21.12 5.38 4.05
N GLY A 149 -21.13 6.65 3.63
CA GLY A 149 -21.55 7.78 4.45
C GLY A 149 -20.49 8.27 5.45
N ARG A 150 -19.23 7.87 5.30
CA ARG A 150 -18.12 8.42 6.10
C ARG A 150 -17.60 9.74 5.50
N PRO A 151 -17.04 10.65 6.29
CA PRO A 151 -16.45 11.89 5.77
C PRO A 151 -15.31 11.61 4.79
N SER A 152 -15.10 12.55 3.85
CA SER A 152 -13.93 12.54 2.98
C SER A 152 -12.65 12.62 3.80
N VAL A 153 -11.67 11.77 3.49
CA VAL A 153 -10.36 11.74 4.15
C VAL A 153 -9.34 12.57 3.35
N PRO A 154 -8.70 13.61 3.93
CA PRO A 154 -7.64 14.35 3.25
C PRO A 154 -6.38 13.50 3.11
N LEU A 155 -5.94 13.28 1.87
CA LEU A 155 -4.81 12.41 1.54
C LEU A 155 -3.73 13.08 0.71
N ASP A 156 -3.77 14.39 0.49
CA ASP A 156 -2.80 15.05 -0.39
C ASP A 156 -1.38 14.96 0.17
N LEU A 157 -0.41 14.67 -0.72
CA LEU A 157 1.01 14.65 -0.34
C LEU A 157 1.47 16.01 0.21
N ALA A 158 1.00 17.11 -0.38
CA ALA A 158 1.30 18.46 0.10
C ALA A 158 0.70 18.74 1.49
N HIS A 159 -0.42 18.09 1.84
CA HIS A 159 -0.98 18.15 3.19
C HIS A 159 -0.08 17.38 4.16
N PHE A 160 0.32 16.15 3.80
CA PHE A 160 1.28 15.36 4.59
C PHE A 160 2.58 16.13 4.85
N GLN A 161 3.19 16.75 3.83
CA GLN A 161 4.44 17.53 3.98
C GLN A 161 4.33 18.69 4.99
N ARG A 162 3.13 19.13 5.34
CA ARG A 162 2.89 20.19 6.33
C ARG A 162 2.58 19.65 7.73
N THR A 163 2.49 18.33 7.91
CA THR A 163 2.33 17.71 9.24
C THR A 163 3.69 17.58 9.94
N GLU A 164 3.66 17.25 11.23
CA GLU A 164 4.89 17.00 12.00
C GLU A 164 5.71 15.83 11.43
N GLU A 165 5.05 14.77 10.97
CA GLU A 165 5.68 13.59 10.40
C GLU A 165 6.25 13.87 8.99
N GLY A 166 5.58 14.72 8.21
CA GLY A 166 5.96 14.99 6.83
C GLY A 166 6.91 16.16 6.62
N ARG A 167 7.04 17.09 7.59
CA ARG A 167 7.89 18.30 7.44
C ARG A 167 9.36 18.00 7.15
N ALA A 168 9.85 16.82 7.51
CA ALA A 168 11.21 16.38 7.19
C ALA A 168 11.44 16.14 5.68
N PHE A 169 10.36 16.09 4.89
CA PHE A 169 10.38 15.86 3.44
C PHE A 169 9.85 17.06 2.62
N ALA A 170 9.62 18.20 3.28
CA ALA A 170 9.19 19.44 2.65
C ALA A 170 10.37 20.27 2.11
#